data_AF-A0A7K1UWY3-F1
#
_entry.id   AF-A0A7K1UWY3-F1
#
_cell.length_a   1.000
_cell.length_b   1.000
_cell.length_c   1.000
_cell.angle_alpha   90.00
_cell.angle_beta   90.00
_cell.angle_gamma   90.00
#
_symmetry.space_group_name_H-M   'P 1'
#
loop_
_entity.id
_entity.type
_entity.pdbx_description
1 polymer ?
#
loop_
_entity_poly.entity_id
_entity_poly.type
_entity_poly.pdbx_seq_one_letter_code
_entity_poly.pdbx_strand_id
1 'polypeptide(L)'
;MHNHEPVGYDCPFCFLLAGGETALDSPRDVVFRSERATAFTAARWWPNNHGHVLVIPNAHYENLYDLPSEYGHAVHDVIREVAVAMRATYGCDGVSTRQHNEPAGGWVYTDLLRDYFDSLPST
;
A
#
# COMPACT_ATOMS: atom_id res chain seq x y z
N MET A 1 17.48 11.90 -5.10
CA MET A 1 16.09 11.75 -4.64
C MET A 1 15.29 11.25 -5.82
N HIS A 2 14.67 10.08 -5.67
CA HIS A 2 13.88 9.41 -6.71
C HIS A 2 12.39 9.67 -6.51
N ASN A 3 12.05 10.90 -6.13
CA ASN A 3 10.70 11.30 -5.75
C ASN A 3 9.96 11.82 -6.98
N HIS A 4 8.71 11.38 -7.13
CA HIS A 4 7.82 11.60 -8.25
C HIS A 4 6.50 12.23 -7.81
N GLU A 5 6.30 12.49 -6.52
CA GLU A 5 5.12 13.18 -6.03
C GLU A 5 5.00 14.58 -6.68
N PRO A 6 3.82 14.92 -7.26
CA PRO A 6 3.60 16.26 -7.80
C PRO A 6 3.61 17.34 -6.71
N VAL A 7 3.95 18.56 -7.10
CA VAL A 7 3.81 19.73 -6.20
C VAL A 7 2.34 19.88 -5.80
N GLY A 8 2.07 19.96 -4.49
CA GLY A 8 0.72 20.07 -3.94
C GLY A 8 -0.05 18.75 -3.93
N TYR A 9 0.65 17.60 -3.98
CA TYR A 9 0.01 16.30 -3.87
C TYR A 9 -0.59 16.06 -2.47
N ASP A 10 -1.91 15.87 -2.44
CA ASP A 10 -2.62 15.46 -1.23
C ASP A 10 -2.56 13.93 -1.09
N CYS A 11 -1.68 13.45 -0.22
CA CYS A 11 -1.51 12.02 0.02
C CYS A 11 -2.76 11.41 0.69
N PRO A 12 -3.46 10.44 0.04
CA PRO A 12 -4.67 9.84 0.57
C PRO A 12 -4.42 9.10 1.88
N PHE A 13 -3.23 8.51 2.06
CA PHE A 13 -2.85 7.85 3.30
C PHE A 13 -2.63 8.84 4.46
N CYS A 14 -2.07 10.02 4.19
CA CYS A 14 -1.97 11.08 5.19
C CYS A 14 -3.35 11.58 5.62
N PHE A 15 -4.27 11.75 4.66
CA PHE A 15 -5.65 12.11 4.94
C PHE A 15 -6.34 11.07 5.84
N LEU A 16 -6.18 9.77 5.54
CA LEU A 16 -6.71 8.69 6.38
C LEU A 16 -6.09 8.65 7.78
N LEU A 17 -4.78 8.83 7.89
CA LEU A 17 -4.08 8.88 9.19
C LEU A 17 -4.53 10.03 10.08
N ALA A 18 -4.97 11.14 9.46
CA ALA A 18 -5.56 12.30 10.12
C ALA A 18 -7.05 12.10 10.50
N GLY A 19 -7.63 10.92 10.23
CA GLY A 19 -9.01 10.58 10.53
C GLY A 19 -9.99 10.92 9.41
N GLY A 20 -9.50 11.20 8.20
CA GLY A 20 -10.32 11.37 7.02
C GLY A 20 -11.05 10.08 6.62
N GLU A 21 -12.14 10.23 5.88
CA GLU A 21 -12.93 9.13 5.33
C GLU A 21 -13.10 9.33 3.82
N THR A 22 -12.93 8.25 3.06
CA THR A 22 -13.22 8.21 1.62
C THR A 22 -14.44 7.33 1.35
N ALA A 23 -14.85 7.22 0.09
CA ALA A 23 -15.90 6.26 -0.29
C ALA A 23 -15.48 4.79 -0.11
N LEU A 24 -14.18 4.52 0.04
CA LEU A 24 -13.60 3.17 0.09
C LEU A 24 -12.94 2.85 1.44
N ASP A 25 -12.40 3.84 2.13
CA ASP A 25 -11.56 3.66 3.32
C ASP A 25 -12.07 4.54 4.46
N SER A 26 -12.19 3.96 5.66
CA SER A 26 -12.63 4.62 6.89
C SER A 26 -11.65 4.32 8.04
N PRO A 27 -11.58 5.17 9.08
CA PRO A 27 -10.88 4.86 10.33
C PRO A 27 -11.30 3.53 10.97
N ARG A 28 -12.50 3.02 10.65
CA ARG A 28 -12.98 1.72 11.14
C ARG A 28 -12.22 0.54 10.55
N ASP A 29 -11.51 0.75 9.43
CA ASP A 29 -10.72 -0.28 8.75
C ASP A 29 -9.32 -0.44 9.37
N VAL A 30 -8.94 0.42 10.33
CA VAL A 30 -7.68 0.30 11.07
C VAL A 30 -7.72 -0.91 12.00
N VAL A 31 -6.84 -1.88 11.75
CA VAL A 31 -6.72 -3.12 12.53
C VAL A 31 -5.60 -3.08 13.55
N PHE A 32 -4.59 -2.22 13.34
CA PHE A 32 -3.48 -2.05 14.27
C PHE A 32 -2.85 -0.66 14.14
N ARG A 33 -2.42 -0.07 15.25
CA ARG A 33 -1.68 1.21 15.25
C ARG A 33 -0.60 1.21 16.32
N SER A 34 0.63 1.54 15.91
CA SER A 34 1.74 1.86 16.80
C SER A 34 2.03 3.37 16.76
N GLU A 35 3.08 3.79 17.47
CA GLU A 35 3.57 5.18 17.41
C GLU A 35 3.97 5.57 15.97
N ARG A 36 4.59 4.67 15.22
CA ARG A 36 5.24 4.99 13.92
C ARG A 36 4.65 4.28 12.70
N ALA A 37 3.76 3.30 12.86
CA ALA A 37 3.12 2.61 11.75
C ALA A 37 1.66 2.26 12.05
N THR A 38 0.85 2.18 10.99
CA THR A 38 -0.57 1.83 11.07
C THR A 38 -0.89 0.78 10.00
N ALA A 39 -1.75 -0.18 10.37
CA ALA A 39 -2.27 -1.20 9.48
C ALA A 39 -3.79 -1.07 9.32
N PHE A 40 -4.29 -1.18 8.10
CA PHE A 40 -5.72 -1.16 7.78
C PHE A 40 -6.09 -2.21 6.74
N THR A 41 -7.31 -2.74 6.84
CA THR A 41 -7.89 -3.60 5.81
C THR A 41 -8.17 -2.76 4.57
N ALA A 42 -7.58 -3.10 3.45
CA ALA A 42 -7.76 -2.34 2.23
C ALA A 42 -8.95 -2.87 1.41
N ALA A 43 -9.74 -1.95 0.85
CA ALA A 43 -11.00 -2.28 0.23
C ALA A 43 -10.87 -3.02 -1.11
N ARG A 44 -9.75 -2.83 -1.84
CA ARG A 44 -9.56 -3.36 -3.20
C ARG A 44 -8.08 -3.59 -3.50
N TRP A 45 -7.70 -4.82 -3.84
CA TRP A 45 -6.39 -5.05 -4.44
C TRP A 45 -6.36 -6.29 -5.34
N TRP A 46 -7.05 -7.39 -5.01
CA TRP A 46 -7.17 -8.53 -5.93
C TRP A 46 -8.53 -9.25 -5.83
N PRO A 47 -9.14 -9.65 -6.97
CA PRO A 47 -10.43 -10.34 -7.01
C PRO A 47 -10.51 -11.62 -6.17
N ASN A 48 -9.37 -12.27 -5.93
CA ASN A 48 -9.28 -13.56 -5.22
C ASN A 48 -8.48 -13.49 -3.91
N ASN A 49 -8.15 -12.30 -3.41
CA ASN A 49 -7.45 -12.14 -2.13
C ASN A 49 -8.38 -11.45 -1.12
N HIS A 50 -9.27 -12.24 -0.53
CA HIS A 50 -10.22 -11.79 0.48
C HIS A 50 -9.48 -11.55 1.81
N GLY A 51 -9.03 -10.31 2.02
CA GLY A 51 -8.38 -9.88 3.26
C GLY A 51 -6.91 -9.51 3.07
N HIS A 52 -6.63 -8.43 2.35
CA HIS A 52 -5.30 -7.84 2.30
C HIS A 52 -5.25 -6.61 3.21
N VAL A 53 -4.09 -6.41 3.83
CA VAL A 53 -3.83 -5.33 4.77
C VAL A 53 -2.74 -4.45 4.18
N LEU A 54 -2.95 -3.15 4.24
CA LEU A 54 -1.92 -2.16 3.96
C LEU A 54 -1.29 -1.73 5.27
N VAL A 55 0.04 -1.69 5.30
CA VAL A 55 0.82 -1.16 6.42
C VAL A 55 1.60 0.04 5.93
N ILE A 56 1.43 1.18 6.59
CA ILE A 56 2.08 2.43 6.22
C ILE A 56 2.82 3.05 7.41
N PRO A 57 3.88 3.83 7.18
CA PRO A 57 4.44 4.69 8.20
C PRO A 57 3.43 5.79 8.59
N ASN A 58 3.49 6.24 9.84
CA ASN A 58 2.62 7.31 10.35
C ASN A 58 3.08 8.73 9.93
N ALA A 59 4.24 8.83 9.27
CA ALA A 59 4.72 10.05 8.63
C ALA A 59 4.92 9.79 7.13
N HIS A 60 4.78 10.85 6.33
CA HIS A 60 4.85 10.75 4.87
C HIS A 60 6.28 10.55 4.39
N TYR A 61 6.50 9.44 3.69
CA TYR A 61 7.73 9.13 2.97
C TYR A 61 7.32 8.47 1.65
N GLU A 62 7.74 9.05 0.51
CA GLU A 62 7.31 8.57 -0.80
C GLU A 62 7.88 7.19 -1.11
N ASN A 63 9.16 6.98 -0.81
CA ASN A 63 9.91 5.78 -1.21
C ASN A 63 10.79 5.26 -0.07
N LEU A 64 11.21 4.00 -0.19
CA LEU A 64 12.08 3.32 0.77
C LEU A 64 13.44 4.01 0.95
N TYR A 65 13.97 4.67 -0.08
CA TYR A 65 15.30 5.29 -0.02
C TYR A 65 15.38 6.46 0.95
N ASP A 66 14.26 7.16 1.16
CA ASP A 66 14.16 8.31 2.05
C ASP A 66 13.50 7.95 3.39
N LEU A 67 13.10 6.68 3.59
CA LEU A 67 12.45 6.19 4.80
C LEU A 67 13.47 6.07 5.95
N PRO A 68 13.31 6.82 7.06
CA PRO A 68 14.20 6.68 8.20
C PRO A 68 14.09 5.29 8.83
N SER A 69 15.20 4.80 9.37
CA SER A 69 15.33 3.44 9.89
C SER A 69 14.27 3.09 10.95
N GLU A 70 13.95 4.04 11.83
CA GLU A 70 12.96 3.86 12.90
C GLU A 70 11.53 3.68 12.37
N TYR A 71 11.20 4.30 11.24
CA TYR A 71 9.92 4.06 10.57
C TYR A 71 9.94 2.75 9.79
N GLY A 72 11.05 2.44 9.11
CA GLY A 72 11.23 1.15 8.44
C GLY A 72 11.11 -0.05 9.38
N HIS A 73 11.76 0.00 10.55
CA HIS A 73 11.65 -1.02 11.59
C HIS A 73 10.20 -1.14 12.09
N ALA A 74 9.56 -0.01 12.44
CA ALA A 74 8.19 -0.04 12.94
C ALA A 74 7.19 -0.59 11.92
N VAL A 75 7.35 -0.26 10.63
CA VAL A 75 6.53 -0.83 9.55
C VAL A 75 6.74 -2.33 9.47
N HIS A 76 7.99 -2.81 9.53
CA HIS A 76 8.28 -4.24 9.43
C HIS A 76 7.79 -5.04 10.65
N ASP A 77 7.87 -4.46 11.85
CA ASP A 77 7.28 -5.04 13.06
C ASP A 77 5.76 -5.22 12.90
N VAL A 78 5.05 -4.19 12.40
CA VAL A 78 3.61 -4.26 12.14
C VAL A 78 3.29 -5.28 11.03
N ILE A 79 4.07 -5.33 9.95
CA ILE A 79 3.91 -6.35 8.89
C ILE A 79 3.99 -7.75 9.47
N ARG A 80 4.95 -8.03 10.37
CA ARG A 80 5.09 -9.32 11.03
C ARG A 80 3.86 -9.66 11.86
N GLU A 81 3.40 -8.74 12.71
CA GLU A 81 2.22 -8.95 13.55
C GLU A 81 0.97 -9.23 12.71
N VAL A 82 0.75 -8.46 11.65
CA VAL A 82 -0.34 -8.66 10.70
C VAL A 82 -0.25 -10.02 10.00
N ALA A 83 0.93 -10.41 9.52
CA ALA A 83 1.11 -11.70 8.84
C ALA A 83 0.80 -12.88 9.76
N VAL A 84 1.21 -12.81 11.04
CA VAL A 84 0.88 -13.82 12.05
C VAL A 84 -0.63 -13.87 12.31
N ALA A 85 -1.27 -12.71 12.48
CA ALA A 85 -2.71 -12.61 12.71
C ALA A 85 -3.52 -13.13 11.50
N MET A 86 -3.12 -12.79 10.28
CA MET A 86 -3.74 -13.28 9.05
C MET A 86 -3.64 -14.80 8.95
N ARG A 87 -2.46 -15.37 9.20
CA ARG A 87 -2.28 -16.83 9.15
C ARG A 87 -3.13 -17.55 10.20
N ALA A 88 -3.21 -17.02 11.42
CA ALA A 88 -4.01 -17.59 12.49
C ALA A 88 -5.52 -17.48 12.23
N THR A 89 -5.97 -16.36 11.64
CA THR A 89 -7.39 -16.06 11.43
C THR A 89 -7.95 -16.76 10.19
N TYR A 90 -7.20 -16.76 9.09
CA TYR A 90 -7.66 -17.29 7.81
C TYR A 90 -7.16 -18.71 7.51
N GLY A 91 -6.22 -19.23 8.31
CA GLY A 91 -5.66 -20.56 8.09
C GLY A 91 -4.91 -20.69 6.75
N CYS A 92 -4.36 -19.60 6.24
CA CYS A 92 -3.67 -19.60 4.95
C CYS A 92 -2.33 -20.35 5.00
N ASP A 93 -1.96 -20.98 3.89
CA ASP A 93 -0.69 -21.72 3.75
C ASP A 93 0.52 -20.78 3.62
N GLY A 94 0.29 -19.51 3.28
CA GLY A 94 1.35 -18.52 3.12
C GLY A 94 0.83 -17.08 3.11
N VAL A 95 1.76 -16.14 3.28
CA VAL A 95 1.54 -14.70 3.20
C VAL A 95 2.63 -14.11 2.30
N SER A 96 2.25 -13.11 1.49
CA SER A 96 3.21 -12.35 0.67
C SER A 96 3.17 -10.88 1.05
N THR A 97 4.32 -10.24 1.05
CA THR A 97 4.47 -8.79 1.26
C THR A 97 4.96 -8.16 -0.04
N ARG A 98 4.38 -7.03 -0.43
CA ARG A 98 4.80 -6.28 -1.62
C ARG A 98 4.91 -4.81 -1.29
N GLN A 99 5.94 -4.19 -1.83
CA GLN A 99 6.20 -2.78 -1.69
C GLN A 99 6.79 -2.32 -3.02
N HIS A 100 6.14 -1.33 -3.65
CA HIS A 100 6.57 -0.76 -4.92
C HIS A 100 7.11 0.64 -4.65
N ASN A 101 8.30 0.95 -5.15
CA ASN A 101 8.89 2.28 -5.13
C ASN A 101 8.96 2.80 -6.57
N GLU A 102 8.65 4.09 -6.75
CA GLU A 102 8.62 4.76 -8.04
C GLU A 102 7.62 4.18 -9.08
N PRO A 103 7.26 4.93 -10.14
CA PRO A 103 6.33 4.45 -11.16
C PRO A 103 6.75 3.12 -11.81
N ALA A 104 8.06 2.92 -12.02
CA ALA A 104 8.60 1.71 -12.64
C ALA A 104 8.64 0.49 -11.69
N GLY A 105 8.49 0.66 -10.38
CA GLY A 105 8.58 -0.42 -9.40
C GLY A 105 7.35 -1.31 -9.29
N GLY A 106 6.31 -1.09 -10.11
CA GLY A 106 5.19 -2.01 -10.22
C GLY A 106 3.82 -1.40 -10.53
N TRP A 107 3.73 -0.10 -10.78
CA TRP A 107 2.44 0.57 -11.06
C TRP A 107 2.21 1.00 -12.51
N VAL A 108 3.14 0.73 -13.43
CA VAL A 108 2.90 1.05 -14.85
C VAL A 108 3.36 -0.07 -15.76
N TYR A 109 2.40 -0.88 -16.23
CA TYR A 109 2.35 -1.36 -17.62
C TYR A 109 0.90 -1.66 -18.08
N THR A 110 -0.09 -0.89 -17.62
CA THR A 110 -1.37 -0.84 -18.37
C THR A 110 -1.20 -0.07 -19.67
N ASP A 111 -0.22 0.83 -19.75
CA ASP A 111 0.00 1.65 -20.95
C ASP A 111 0.68 0.85 -22.06
N LEU A 112 1.61 -0.08 -21.78
CA LEU A 112 2.20 -0.93 -22.83
C LEU A 112 1.21 -1.92 -23.46
N LEU A 113 0.24 -2.42 -22.70
CA LEU A 113 -0.82 -3.26 -23.26
C LEU A 113 -1.79 -2.42 -24.11
N ARG A 114 -2.11 -1.21 -23.65
CA ARG A 114 -2.95 -0.28 -24.40
C ARG A 114 -2.28 0.20 -25.68
N ASP A 115 -1.01 0.62 -25.60
CA ASP A 115 -0.19 0.99 -26.75
C ASP A 115 -0.01 -0.18 -27.72
N TYR A 116 0.15 -1.42 -27.22
CA TYR A 116 0.18 -2.61 -28.06
C TYR A 116 -1.14 -2.81 -28.80
N PHE A 117 -2.30 -2.77 -28.13
CA PHE A 117 -3.60 -2.94 -28.77
C PHE A 117 -3.98 -1.76 -29.69
N ASP A 118 -3.58 -0.54 -29.35
CA ASP A 118 -3.76 0.66 -30.17
C ASP A 118 -2.80 0.68 -31.38
N SER A 119 -1.68 -0.06 -31.32
CA SER A 119 -0.74 -0.25 -32.44
C SER A 119 -1.16 -1.36 -33.41
N LEU A 120 -2.15 -2.19 -33.06
CA LEU A 120 -2.67 -3.19 -33.99
C LEU A 120 -3.58 -2.51 -35.01
N PRO A 121 -3.44 -2.80 -36.31
CA PRO A 121 -4.34 -2.26 -37.32
C PRO A 121 -5.76 -2.75 -37.04
N SER A 122 -6.69 -1.80 -36.96
CA SER A 122 -8.12 -2.09 -36.82
C SER A 122 -8.61 -2.93 -38.00
N THR A 123 -9.12 -4.12 -37.72
CA THR A 123 -9.85 -4.97 -38.70
C THR A 123 -11.25 -4.45 -38.94
#